data_AF-A0A7W9ENX4-F1
#
_entry.id   AF-A0A7W9ENX4-F1
#
_cell.length_a   1.000
_cell.length_b   1.000
_cell.length_c   1.000
_cell.angle_alpha   90.00
_cell.angle_beta   90.00
_cell.angle_gamma   90.00
#
_symmetry.space_group_name_H-M   'P 1'
#
loop_
_entity.id
_entity.type
_entity.pdbx_description
1 polymer ?
#
loop_
_entity_poly.entity_id
_entity_poly.type
_entity_poly.pdbx_seq_one_letter_code
_entity_poly.pdbx_strand_id
1 'polypeptide(L)' 'MKLADWRKREGLSCDDIARRLEITAVRGGSSVWNWETGRARADADIIDRIEILTKGEVSPLDMHRTRLDWLRQNRSDEAA' A
#
# COMPACT_ATOMS: atom_id res chain seq x y z
N MET A 1 -10.81 2.37 2.80
CA MET A 1 -10.64 2.61 1.33
C MET A 1 -9.31 2.03 0.90
N LYS A 2 -9.09 1.65 -0.38
CA LYS A 2 -7.75 1.23 -0.83
C LYS A 2 -6.80 2.43 -0.96
N LEU A 3 -5.52 2.23 -0.65
CA LEU A 3 -4.49 3.28 -0.79
C LEU A 3 -4.44 3.88 -2.21
N ALA A 4 -4.61 3.03 -3.24
CA ALA A 4 -4.62 3.47 -4.64
C ALA A 4 -5.76 4.43 -4.96
N ASP A 5 -6.95 4.21 -4.37
CA ASP A 5 -8.13 5.04 -4.62
C ASP A 5 -7.96 6.41 -3.97
N TRP A 6 -7.50 6.42 -2.71
CA TRP A 6 -7.15 7.64 -2.00
C TRP A 6 -6.08 8.43 -2.77
N ARG A 7 -4.97 7.77 -3.14
CA ARG A 7 -3.87 8.42 -3.88
C ARG A 7 -4.34 9.05 -5.18
N LYS A 8 -5.17 8.34 -5.96
CA LYS A 8 -5.73 8.87 -7.22
C LYS A 8 -6.67 10.04 -6.99
N ARG A 9 -7.52 9.99 -5.95
CA ARG A 9 -8.42 11.08 -5.59
C ARG A 9 -7.68 12.35 -5.21
N GLU A 10 -6.55 12.21 -4.51
CA GLU A 10 -5.66 13.33 -4.15
C GLU A 10 -4.76 13.80 -5.32
N GLY A 11 -4.81 13.15 -6.48
CA GLY A 11 -4.00 13.51 -7.65
C GLY A 11 -2.50 13.21 -7.49
N LEU A 12 -2.14 12.21 -6.69
CA LEU A 12 -0.75 11.93 -6.31
C LEU A 12 -0.14 10.77 -7.10
N SER A 13 1.16 10.87 -7.39
CA SER A 13 1.95 9.73 -7.89
C SER A 13 2.40 8.82 -6.74
N CYS A 14 2.82 7.59 -7.06
CA CYS A 14 3.40 6.71 -6.04
C CYS A 14 4.66 7.32 -5.42
N ASP A 15 5.45 8.08 -6.17
CA ASP A 15 6.63 8.78 -5.67
C ASP A 15 6.28 9.96 -4.76
N ASP A 16 5.14 10.62 -4.96
CA ASP A 16 4.64 11.61 -4.01
C ASP A 16 4.33 10.96 -2.66
N ILE A 17 3.67 9.80 -2.67
CA ILE A 17 3.39 9.05 -1.44
C ILE A 17 4.68 8.60 -0.78
N ALA A 18 5.62 8.04 -1.54
CA ALA A 18 6.89 7.61 -0.99
C ALA A 18 7.66 8.76 -0.32
N ARG A 19 7.66 9.96 -0.93
CA ARG A 19 8.25 11.17 -0.34
C ARG A 19 7.52 11.61 0.93
N ARG A 20 6.19 11.57 0.96
CA ARG A 20 5.38 11.91 2.15
C ARG A 20 5.56 10.91 3.29
N LEU A 21 5.88 9.66 2.96
CA LEU A 21 6.25 8.60 3.89
C LEU A 21 7.76 8.58 4.16
N GLU A 22 8.51 9.62 3.76
CA GLU A 22 9.96 9.77 3.94
C GLU A 22 10.77 8.51 3.56
N ILE A 23 10.32 7.79 2.54
CA ILE A 23 11.02 6.62 2.02
C ILE A 23 12.17 7.13 1.16
N THR A 24 13.40 7.02 1.68
CA THR A 24 14.62 7.51 1.05
C THR A 24 15.19 6.57 -0.03
N ALA A 25 14.60 5.39 -0.18
CA ALA A 25 15.05 4.41 -1.16
C ALA A 25 14.79 4.90 -2.60
N VAL A 26 15.75 4.62 -3.50
CA VAL A 26 15.72 4.96 -4.94
C VAL A 26 14.44 4.47 -5.65
N ARG A 27 13.75 3.46 -5.10
CA ARG A 27 12.53 2.87 -5.66
C ARG A 27 11.29 3.02 -4.76
N GLY A 28 11.20 4.12 -4.02
CA GLY A 28 10.08 4.41 -3.11
C GLY A 28 8.70 4.25 -3.77
N GLY A 29 8.49 4.81 -4.97
CA GLY A 29 7.22 4.65 -5.69
C GLY A 29 6.89 3.21 -6.09
N SER A 30 7.90 2.36 -6.35
CA SER A 30 7.66 0.93 -6.63
C SER A 30 7.17 0.19 -5.38
N SER A 31 7.70 0.52 -4.20
CA SER A 31 7.21 -0.04 -2.93
C SER A 31 5.76 0.33 -2.69
N VAL A 32 5.40 1.59 -2.88
CA VAL A 32 4.01 2.06 -2.78
C VAL A 32 3.09 1.31 -3.75
N TRP A 33 3.49 1.15 -5.00
CA TRP A 33 2.70 0.41 -5.99
C TRP A 33 2.52 -1.07 -5.60
N ASN A 34 3.56 -1.71 -5.05
CA ASN A 34 3.46 -3.09 -4.55
C ASN A 34 2.47 -3.21 -3.37
N TRP A 35 2.40 -2.20 -2.50
CA TRP A 35 1.43 -2.16 -1.40
C TRP A 35 0.01 -1.93 -1.91
N GLU A 36 -0.17 -1.01 -2.85
CA GLU A 36 -1.46 -0.70 -3.48
C GLU A 36 -2.09 -1.89 -4.22
N THR A 37 -1.24 -2.72 -4.83
CA THR A 37 -1.67 -3.92 -5.55
C THR A 37 -1.73 -5.15 -4.66
N GLY A 38 -1.28 -5.06 -3.41
CA GLY A 38 -1.20 -6.19 -2.48
C GLY A 38 -0.07 -7.19 -2.81
N ARG A 39 0.82 -6.89 -3.76
CA ARG A 39 2.00 -7.73 -4.12
C ARG A 39 3.00 -7.85 -2.98
N ALA A 40 3.15 -6.79 -2.20
CA ALA A 40 3.97 -6.78 -0.99
C ALA A 40 3.16 -6.26 0.19
N ARG A 41 3.56 -6.68 1.40
CA ARG A 41 3.08 -6.09 2.65
C ARG A 41 3.98 -4.90 2.99
N ALA A 42 3.38 -3.80 3.43
CA ALA A 42 4.11 -2.71 4.07
C ALA A 42 4.48 -3.08 5.51
N ASP A 43 5.61 -2.58 5.99
CA ASP A 43 6.01 -2.74 7.39
C ASP A 43 5.05 -1.99 8.33
N ALA A 44 5.04 -2.38 9.61
CA ALA A 44 4.07 -1.89 10.58
C ALA A 44 4.17 -0.37 10.78
N ASP A 45 5.38 0.17 10.87
CA ASP A 45 5.64 1.60 10.98
C ASP A 45 5.14 2.37 9.74
N ILE A 46 5.31 1.80 8.55
CA ILE A 46 4.81 2.39 7.31
C ILE A 46 3.27 2.38 7.27
N ILE A 47 2.63 1.33 7.76
CA ILE A 47 1.16 1.26 7.85
C ILE A 47 0.62 2.36 8.76
N ASP A 48 1.22 2.58 9.93
CA ASP A 48 0.82 3.65 10.84
C ASP A 48 0.98 5.04 10.18
N ARG A 49 2.09 5.24 9.47
CA ARG A 49 2.35 6.48 8.73
C ARG A 49 1.35 6.71 7.59
N ILE A 50 0.92 5.65 6.90
CA ILE A 50 -0.14 5.73 5.88
C ILE A 50 -1.47 6.13 6.52
N GLU A 51 -1.85 5.51 7.64
CA GLU A 51 -3.08 5.86 8.34
C GLU A 51 -3.09 7.34 8.78
N ILE A 52 -1.97 7.81 9.35
CA ILE A 52 -1.80 9.22 9.73
C ILE A 52 -1.87 10.14 8.50
N LEU A 53 -1.13 9.81 7.43
CA LEU A 53 -1.09 10.60 6.19
C LEU A 53 -2.48 10.74 5.56
N THR A 54 -3.28 9.68 5.63
CA THR A 54 -4.64 9.64 5.08
C THR A 54 -5.72 10.05 6.07
N LYS A 55 -5.34 10.52 7.28
CA LYS A 55 -6.27 10.89 8.36
C LYS A 55 -7.28 9.78 8.68
N GLY A 56 -6.86 8.52 8.61
CA GLY A 56 -7.69 7.36 8.88
C GLY A 56 -8.56 6.87 7.70
N GLU A 57 -8.51 7.51 6.53
CA GLU A 57 -9.29 7.06 5.37
C GLU A 57 -8.80 5.72 4.80
N VAL A 58 -7.49 5.46 4.95
CA VAL A 58 -6.86 4.17 4.65
C VAL A 58 -6.38 3.57 5.97
N SER A 59 -7.11 2.56 6.44
CA SER A 59 -6.83 1.89 7.71
C SER A 59 -5.85 0.71 7.55
N PRO A 60 -5.23 0.23 8.64
CA PRO A 60 -4.46 -1.02 8.65
C PRO A 60 -5.28 -2.22 8.11
N LEU A 61 -6.59 -2.25 8.37
CA LEU A 61 -7.49 -3.28 7.88
C LEU A 61 -7.65 -3.22 6.36
N ASP A 62 -7.72 -2.03 5.76
CA ASP A 62 -7.78 -1.87 4.30
C ASP A 62 -6.51 -2.38 3.62
N MET A 63 -5.34 -2.08 4.19
CA MET A 63 -4.04 -2.57 3.72
C MET A 63 -3.96 -4.10 3.83
N HIS A 64 -4.42 -4.66 4.95
CA HIS A 64 -4.50 -6.10 5.16
C HIS A 64 -5.42 -6.79 4.15
N ARG A 65 -6.63 -6.25 3.92
CA ARG A 65 -7.58 -6.78 2.93
C ARG A 65 -7.00 -6.74 1.52
N THR A 66 -6.33 -5.65 1.14
CA THR A 66 -5.66 -5.52 -0.16
C THR A 66 -4.63 -6.64 -0.37
N ARG A 67 -3.82 -6.94 0.66
CA ARG A 67 -2.86 -8.06 0.61
C ARG A 67 -3.56 -9.42 0.55
N LEU A 68 -4.59 -9.64 1.36
CA LEU A 68 -5.34 -10.91 1.36
C LEU A 68 -6.00 -11.18 0.00
N ASP A 69 -6.58 -10.16 -0.63
CA ASP A 69 -7.20 -10.29 -1.95
C ASP A 69 -6.17 -10.70 -3.01
N TRP A 70 -4.99 -10.09 -2.99
CA TRP A 70 -3.89 -10.49 -3.87
C TRP A 70 -3.47 -11.94 -3.61
N LEU A 71 -3.29 -12.33 -2.35
CA LEU A 71 -2.92 -13.70 -1.99
C LEU A 71 -3.95 -14.71 -2.48
N ARG A 72 -5.25 -14.46 -2.26
CA ARG A 72 -6.33 -15.37 -2.72
C ARG A 72 -6.34 -15.56 -4.24
N GLN A 73 -5.96 -14.55 -5.00
CA GLN A 73 -5.92 -14.60 -6.46
C GLN A 73 -4.64 -15.25 -7.02
N ASN A 74 -3.52 -15.16 -6.28
CA ASN A 74 -2.20 -15.54 -6.77
C ASN A 74 -1.61 -16.79 -6.08
N ARG A 75 -2.23 -17.32 -5.01
CA ARG A 75 -1.80 -18.56 -4.31
C ARG A 75 -2.40 -19.85 -4.85
N SER A 76 -3.14 -19.82 -5.97
CA SER A 76 -3.78 -21.04 -6.51
C SER A 76 -2.80 -22.12 -7.01
N ASP A 77 -1.49 -21.88 -7.01
CA ASP A 77 -0.51 -22.81 -7.58
C ASP A 77 0.46 -23.46 -6.55
N GLU A 78 0.39 -23.12 -5.26
CA GLU A 78 1.36 -23.62 -4.25
C GLU A 78 0.77 -24.64 -3.25
N ALA A 79 -0.39 -25.23 -3.56
CA ALA A 79 -1.00 -26.28 -2.73
C ALA A 79 -1.33 -27.53 -3.57
N ALA A 80 -0.31 -28.14 -4.18
CA ALA A 80 -0.34 -29.49 -4.72
C ALA A 80 0.94 -30.24 -4.33
#